data_AF-I0BKV6-F1
#
_entry.id   AF-I0BKV6-F1
#
_cell.length_a   1.000
_cell.length_b   1.000
_cell.length_c   1.000
_cell.angle_alpha   90.00
_cell.angle_beta   90.00
_cell.angle_gamma   90.00
#
_symmetry.space_group_name_H-M   'P 1'
#
loop_
_entity.id
_entity.type
_entity.pdbx_description
1 polymer ?
#
loop_
_entity_poly.entity_id
_entity_poly.type
_entity_poly.pdbx_seq_one_letter_code
_entity_poly.pdbx_strand_id
1 'polypeptide(L)' 'MPKLYDPDHPLIDRIGLQGAAMNVSVCTDNPAIDQDMKRFAHALNEDGEMIGERLRVLARLLEEMGY' A
#
# COMPACT_ATOMS: atom_id res chain seq x y z
N MET A 1 -5.97 5.13 -15.82
CA MET A 1 -5.58 4.32 -14.65
C MET A 1 -6.81 4.13 -13.76
N PRO A 2 -7.10 2.91 -13.31
CA PRO A 2 -8.19 2.64 -12.37
C PRO A 2 -7.98 3.43 -11.05
N LYS A 3 -9.05 3.66 -10.29
CA LYS A 3 -9.01 4.46 -9.05
C LYS A 3 -8.24 3.82 -7.89
N LEU A 4 -7.71 2.60 -8.07
CA LEU A 4 -6.99 1.80 -7.07
C LEU A 4 -7.84 1.36 -5.87
N TYR A 5 -9.16 1.54 -5.95
CA TYR A 5 -10.17 0.98 -5.05
C TYR A 5 -11.48 0.79 -5.83
N ASP A 6 -12.44 0.07 -5.25
CA ASP A 6 -13.80 -0.08 -5.77
C ASP A 6 -14.70 1.05 -5.22
N PRO A 7 -15.17 2.00 -6.06
CA PRO A 7 -16.03 3.08 -5.60
C PRO A 7 -17.41 2.61 -5.12
N ASP A 8 -17.88 1.47 -5.62
CA ASP A 8 -19.18 0.91 -5.24
C ASP A 8 -19.07 0.11 -3.92
N HIS A 9 -17.87 -0.34 -3.57
CA HIS A 9 -17.58 -1.08 -2.33
C HIS A 9 -16.33 -0.52 -1.62
N PRO A 10 -16.41 0.68 -1.02
CA PRO A 10 -15.25 1.35 -0.42
C PRO A 10 -14.82 0.77 0.94
N LEU A 11 -15.59 -0.15 1.52
CA LEU A 11 -15.25 -0.84 2.77
C LEU A 11 -14.07 -1.78 2.52
N ILE A 12 -12.98 -1.57 3.25
CA ILE A 12 -11.75 -2.37 3.16
C ILE A 12 -11.82 -3.52 4.17
N ASP A 13 -12.12 -3.22 5.42
CA ASP A 13 -12.13 -4.21 6.49
C ASP A 13 -13.00 -3.76 7.68
N ARG A 14 -13.25 -4.68 8.60
CA ARG A 14 -13.96 -4.42 9.85
C ARG A 14 -13.16 -5.00 11.01
N ILE A 15 -12.53 -4.11 11.77
CA ILE A 15 -11.69 -4.46 12.91
C ILE A 15 -12.57 -4.65 14.14
N GLY A 16 -12.54 -5.84 14.73
CA GLY A 16 -13.18 -6.10 16.02
C GLY A 16 -12.53 -5.27 17.12
N LEU A 17 -13.35 -4.58 17.90
CA LEU A 17 -12.94 -3.87 19.10
C LEU A 17 -13.75 -4.42 20.28
N GLN A 18 -13.27 -4.29 21.51
CA GLN A 18 -13.98 -4.88 22.65
C GLN A 18 -15.41 -4.32 22.74
N GLY A 19 -16.41 -5.18 22.50
CA GLY A 19 -17.83 -4.82 22.49
C GLY A 19 -18.32 -4.03 21.27
N ALA A 20 -17.49 -3.80 20.25
CA ALA A 20 -17.84 -3.05 19.05
C ALA A 20 -17.04 -3.52 17.82
N ALA A 21 -17.21 -2.84 16.70
CA ALA A 21 -16.35 -3.03 15.54
C ALA A 21 -16.18 -1.72 14.80
N MET A 22 -14.97 -1.46 14.32
CA MET A 22 -14.64 -0.28 13.54
C MET A 22 -14.52 -0.68 12.07
N ASN A 23 -15.28 0.01 11.22
CA ASN A 23 -15.12 -0.13 9.77
C ASN A 23 -13.92 0.70 9.31
N VAL A 24 -13.11 0.10 8.45
CA VAL A 24 -12.04 0.75 7.73
C VAL A 24 -12.49 0.84 6.27
N SER A 25 -12.58 2.05 5.73
CA SER A 25 -13.03 2.29 4.36
C SER A 25 -12.23 3.39 3.69
N VAL A 26 -12.25 3.41 2.36
CA VAL A 26 -11.77 4.55 1.58
C VAL A 26 -12.63 5.77 1.90
N CYS A 27 -11.99 6.92 2.16
CA CYS A 27 -12.67 8.18 2.43
C CYS A 27 -13.21 8.80 1.14
N THR A 28 -14.29 8.25 0.60
CA THR A 28 -14.92 8.69 -0.66
C THR A 28 -15.48 10.12 -0.59
N ASP A 29 -15.66 10.65 0.61
CA ASP A 29 -16.08 12.04 0.85
C ASP A 29 -14.94 13.04 0.66
N ASN A 30 -13.68 12.59 0.63
CA ASN A 30 -12.54 13.45 0.32
C ASN A 30 -12.46 13.69 -1.21
N PRO A 31 -12.65 14.92 -1.71
CA PRO A 31 -12.62 15.20 -3.14
C PRO A 31 -11.24 14.96 -3.79
N ALA A 32 -10.17 14.91 -2.98
CA ALA A 32 -8.81 14.63 -3.45
C ALA A 32 -8.46 13.13 -3.45
N ILE A 33 -9.33 12.24 -2.96
CA ILE A 33 -9.00 10.82 -2.71
C ILE A 33 -8.42 10.12 -3.94
N ASP A 34 -9.00 10.33 -5.12
CA ASP A 34 -8.55 9.71 -6.36
C ASP A 34 -7.15 10.20 -6.79
N GLN A 35 -6.81 11.46 -6.49
CA GLN A 35 -5.50 12.02 -6.78
C GLN A 35 -4.47 11.54 -5.77
N ASP A 36 -4.82 11.53 -4.49
CA ASP A 36 -3.93 11.11 -3.42
C ASP A 36 -3.59 9.63 -3.52
N MET A 37 -4.55 8.77 -3.87
CA MET A 37 -4.30 7.35 -4.15
C MET A 37 -3.25 7.15 -5.26
N LYS A 38 -3.32 7.95 -6.32
CA LYS A 38 -2.34 7.89 -7.42
C LYS A 38 -0.96 8.37 -6.99
N ARG A 39 -0.90 9.47 -6.23
CA ARG A 39 0.37 10.00 -5.69
C ARG A 39 1.03 8.99 -4.76
N PHE A 40 0.23 8.39 -3.87
CA PHE A 40 0.70 7.35 -2.97
C PHE A 40 1.24 6.14 -3.74
N ALA A 41 0.49 5.64 -4.72
CA ALA A 41 0.94 4.51 -5.53
C ALA A 41 2.21 4.84 -6.34
N HIS A 42 2.36 6.07 -6.85
CA HIS A 42 3.56 6.48 -7.55
C HIS A 42 4.77 6.51 -6.61
N ALA A 43 4.67 7.19 -5.47
CA ALA A 43 5.74 7.25 -4.48
C ALA A 43 6.14 5.85 -3.98
N LEU A 44 5.15 4.99 -3.72
CA LEU A 44 5.40 3.61 -3.30
C LEU A 44 6.16 2.80 -4.36
N ASN A 45 5.88 3.02 -5.64
CA ASN A 45 6.61 2.34 -6.72
C ASN A 45 8.03 2.87 -6.87
N GLU A 46 8.23 4.20 -6.81
CA GLU A 46 9.57 4.80 -6.89
C GLU A 46 10.46 4.32 -5.73
N ASP A 47 9.93 4.32 -4.51
CA ASP A 47 10.65 3.82 -3.34
C ASP A 47 10.86 2.30 -3.42
N GLY A 48 9.85 1.57 -3.88
CA GLY A 48 9.88 0.11 -4.02
C GLY A 48 10.94 -0.38 -5.01
N GLU A 49 11.16 0.34 -6.11
CA GLU A 49 12.19 0.01 -7.09
C GLU A 49 13.59 0.12 -6.46
N MET A 50 13.89 1.24 -5.80
CA MET A 50 15.17 1.46 -5.15
C MET A 50 15.41 0.47 -4.00
N ILE A 51 14.38 0.20 -3.17
CA ILE A 51 14.47 -0.78 -2.08
C ILE A 51 14.68 -2.18 -2.64
N GLY A 52 13.92 -2.56 -3.68
CA GLY A 52 14.03 -3.87 -4.32
C GLY A 52 15.40 -4.12 -4.92
N GLU A 53 16.00 -3.13 -5.58
CA GLU A 53 17.36 -3.21 -6.12
C GLU A 53 18.39 -3.41 -5.00
N ARG A 54 18.31 -2.61 -3.93
CA ARG A 54 19.22 -2.72 -2.78
C ARG A 54 19.10 -4.06 -2.06
N LEU A 55 17.89 -4.55 -1.86
CA LEU A 55 17.65 -5.86 -1.25
C LEU A 55 18.20 -6.98 -2.13
N ARG A 56 18.08 -6.88 -3.46
CA ARG A 56 18.65 -7.86 -4.38
C ARG A 56 20.18 -7.89 -4.30
N VAL A 57 20.83 -6.73 -4.23
CA VAL A 57 22.29 -6.64 -4.05
C VAL A 57 22.69 -7.26 -2.70
N LEU A 58 21.99 -6.91 -1.63
CA LEU A 58 22.26 -7.45 -0.30
C LEU A 58 22.09 -8.98 -0.25
N ALA A 59 21.00 -9.50 -0.81
CA ALA A 59 20.74 -10.94 -0.87
C ALA A 59 21.89 -11.68 -1.57
N ARG A 60 22.35 -11.16 -2.71
CA ARG A 60 23.51 -11.71 -3.42
C ARG A 60 24.79 -11.71 -2.57
N LEU A 61 25.07 -10.62 -1.84
CA LEU A 61 26.24 -10.54 -0.97
C LEU A 61 26.19 -11.56 0.17
N LEU A 62 24.99 -11.79 0.74
CA LEU A 62 24.78 -12.80 1.77
C LEU A 62 25.03 -14.22 1.22
N GLU A 63 24.51 -14.53 0.03
CA GLU A 63 24.76 -15.80 -0.67
C GLU A 63 26.27 -16.01 -0.94
N GLU A 64 26.98 -14.97 -1.40
CA GLU A 64 28.44 -15.04 -1.64
C GLU A 64 29.25 -15.28 -0.35
N MET A 65 28.72 -14.85 0.80
CA MET A 65 29.32 -15.09 2.13
C MET A 65 28.95 -16.47 2.72
N GLY A 66 28.08 -17.24 2.04
CA GLY A 66 27.65 -18.56 2.48
C GLY A 66 26.48 -18.55 3.48
N TYR A 67 25.69 -17.49 3.52
CA TYR A 67 24.40 -17.44 4.21
C TYR A 67 23.24 -17.88 3.31
#